data_AF-A0A7X9Q4R7-F1
#
_entry.id   AF-A0A7X9Q4R7-F1
#
_cell.length_a   1.000
_cell.length_b   1.000
_cell.length_c   1.000
_cell.angle_alpha   90.00
_cell.angle_beta   90.00
_cell.angle_gamma   90.00
#
_symmetry.space_group_name_H-M   'P 1'
#
loop_
_entity.id
_entity.type
_entity.pdbx_description
1 polymer ?
#
loop_
_entity_poly.entity_id
_entity_poly.type
_entity_poly.pdbx_seq_one_letter_code
_entity_poly.pdbx_strand_id
1 'polypeptide(L)'
;MKRKFLSILSTIFFLIIFCFTANAQNKKGWKLIWQDEFNYTGLPDATKWGYEVGHIRNNEQQYYTRAKKENVWVSNGLLSITGRKENYKNENYKNGSSDWRYKDSIAQYT
;
A
#
# COMPACT_ATOMS: atom_id res chain seq x y z
N MET A 1 41.25 31.06 -47.32
CA MET A 1 40.80 29.71 -46.92
C MET A 1 41.15 29.33 -45.48
N LYS A 2 42.41 29.48 -45.03
CA LYS A 2 42.86 29.03 -43.69
C LYS A 2 42.08 29.62 -42.50
N ARG A 3 41.71 30.91 -42.53
CA ARG A 3 40.93 31.56 -41.45
C ARG A 3 39.47 31.08 -41.34
N LYS A 4 38.82 30.77 -42.47
CA LYS A 4 37.46 30.20 -42.48
C LYS A 4 37.45 28.75 -41.99
N PHE A 5 38.50 27.98 -42.32
CA PHE A 5 38.68 26.61 -41.86
C PHE A 5 38.94 26.54 -40.33
N LEU A 6 39.78 27.42 -39.80
CA LEU A 6 40.04 27.53 -38.36
C LEU A 6 38.79 27.92 -37.56
N SER A 7 37.97 28.82 -38.12
CA SER A 7 36.70 29.22 -37.51
C SER A 7 35.71 28.06 -37.45
N ILE A 8 35.55 27.29 -38.53
CA ILE A 8 34.65 26.12 -38.58
C ILE A 8 35.08 25.06 -37.56
N LEU A 9 36.38 24.79 -37.45
CA LEU A 9 36.91 23.82 -36.49
C LEU A 9 36.68 24.27 -35.04
N SER A 10 36.84 25.57 -34.76
CA SER A 10 36.56 26.16 -33.45
C SER A 10 35.08 26.09 -33.07
N THR A 11 34.17 26.31 -34.03
CA THR A 11 32.72 26.23 -33.78
C THR A 11 32.27 24.79 -33.55
N ILE A 12 32.81 23.82 -34.30
CA ILE A 12 32.54 22.39 -34.11
C ILE A 12 33.06 21.93 -32.73
N PHE A 13 34.25 22.37 -32.33
CA PHE A 13 34.80 22.08 -31.00
C PHE A 13 33.92 22.66 -29.87
N PHE A 14 33.43 23.90 -30.04
CA PHE A 14 32.50 24.51 -29.08
C PHE A 14 31.14 23.79 -29.01
N LEU A 15 30.62 23.32 -30.15
CA LEU A 15 29.38 22.52 -30.24
C LEU A 15 29.52 21.15 -29.55
N ILE A 16 30.69 20.49 -29.68
CA ILE A 16 30.95 19.21 -29.01
C ILE A 16 31.04 19.40 -27.48
N ILE A 17 31.68 20.46 -27.00
CA ILE A 17 31.77 20.78 -25.56
C ILE A 17 30.39 21.12 -24.96
N PHE A 18 29.53 21.83 -25.71
CA PHE A 18 28.16 22.12 -25.28
C PHE A 18 27.28 20.86 -25.22
N CYS A 19 27.54 19.87 -26.09
CA CYS A 19 26.85 18.58 -26.09
C CYS A 19 27.25 17.69 -24.90
N PHE A 20 28.52 17.75 -24.46
CA PHE A 20 29.00 16.98 -23.29
C PHE A 20 28.62 17.59 -21.93
N THR A 21 28.21 18.87 -21.87
CA THR A 21 27.85 19.56 -20.61
C THR A 21 26.36 19.51 -20.29
N ALA A 22 25.53 18.93 -21.17
CA ALA A 22 24.17 18.50 -20.87
C ALA A 22 24.19 17.26 -19.95
N ASN A 23 24.77 17.43 -18.77
CA ASN A 23 24.76 16.45 -17.71
C ASN A 23 23.30 16.07 -17.40
N ALA A 24 23.01 14.78 -17.53
CA ALA A 24 21.77 14.19 -17.06
C ALA A 24 21.55 14.62 -15.59
N GLN A 25 20.52 15.42 -15.35
CA GLN A 25 20.10 15.72 -14.00
C GLN A 25 19.70 14.41 -13.33
N ASN A 26 20.58 13.87 -12.48
CA ASN A 26 20.26 12.75 -11.60
C ASN A 26 19.32 13.29 -10.52
N LYS A 27 18.05 13.52 -10.87
CA LYS A 27 17.01 13.78 -9.87
C LYS A 27 17.04 12.58 -8.94
N LYS A 28 17.33 12.80 -7.65
CA LYS A 28 17.09 11.79 -6.61
C LYS A 28 15.61 11.41 -6.71
N GLY A 29 15.35 10.31 -7.41
CA GLY A 29 14.01 9.75 -7.53
C GLY A 29 13.57 9.17 -6.20
N TRP A 30 12.29 8.86 -6.10
CA TRP A 30 11.79 8.05 -5.00
C TRP A 30 12.45 6.67 -5.04
N LYS A 31 12.93 6.20 -3.89
CA LYS A 31 13.35 4.81 -3.70
C LYS A 31 12.18 4.07 -3.06
N LEU A 32 11.66 3.09 -3.77
CA LEU A 32 10.70 2.15 -3.20
C LEU A 32 11.36 1.36 -2.05
N ILE A 33 10.73 1.33 -0.88
CA ILE A 33 11.24 0.61 0.30
C ILE A 33 10.34 -0.54 0.77
N TRP A 34 9.07 -0.54 0.36
CA TRP A 34 8.09 -1.56 0.72
C TRP A 34 6.94 -1.53 -0.29
N GLN A 35 6.42 -2.70 -0.65
CA GLN A 35 5.24 -2.86 -1.49
C GLN A 35 4.56 -4.20 -1.24
N ASP A 36 3.28 -4.28 -1.56
CA ASP A 36 2.57 -5.54 -1.74
C ASP A 36 1.60 -5.41 -2.92
N GLU A 37 1.92 -6.10 -4.01
CA GLU A 37 1.16 -6.03 -5.26
C GLU A 37 0.08 -7.13 -5.34
N PHE A 38 -0.10 -7.92 -4.26
CA PHE A 38 -1.19 -8.89 -4.13
C PHE A 38 -1.24 -9.96 -5.25
N ASN A 39 -0.08 -10.29 -5.84
CA ASN A 39 0.09 -11.26 -6.91
C ASN A 39 0.13 -12.72 -6.43
N TYR A 40 -0.72 -13.06 -5.45
CA TYR A 40 -0.86 -14.40 -4.88
C TYR A 40 -2.34 -14.70 -4.61
N THR A 41 -2.66 -15.95 -4.27
CA THR A 41 -4.03 -16.33 -3.86
C THR A 41 -3.99 -16.84 -2.43
N GLY A 42 -4.80 -16.27 -1.55
CA GLY A 42 -4.80 -16.66 -0.15
C GLY A 42 -5.20 -15.55 0.80
N LEU A 43 -4.90 -15.74 2.08
CA LEU A 43 -4.88 -14.66 3.05
C LEU A 43 -3.73 -13.68 2.76
N PRO A 44 -3.81 -12.41 3.19
CA PRO A 44 -2.69 -11.48 3.14
C PRO A 44 -1.38 -12.07 3.69
N ASP A 45 -0.25 -11.69 3.09
CA ASP A 45 1.08 -12.12 3.52
C ASP A 45 1.34 -11.69 4.98
N ALA A 46 1.46 -12.66 5.88
CA ALA A 46 1.63 -12.43 7.31
C ALA A 46 2.97 -11.79 7.70
N THR A 47 3.94 -11.74 6.78
CA THR A 47 5.19 -10.99 6.97
C THR A 47 5.02 -9.49 6.72
N LYS A 48 3.91 -9.10 6.06
CA LYS A 48 3.59 -7.73 5.66
C LYS A 48 2.37 -7.17 6.41
N TRP A 49 1.39 -8.02 6.71
CA TRP A 49 0.10 -7.62 7.25
C TRP A 49 -0.23 -8.32 8.57
N GLY A 50 -0.92 -7.59 9.45
CA GLY A 50 -1.55 -8.13 10.66
C GLY A 50 -3.04 -7.81 10.70
N TYR A 51 -3.73 -8.28 11.74
CA TYR A 51 -5.18 -8.07 11.91
C TYR A 51 -5.48 -7.39 13.24
N GLU A 52 -6.32 -6.35 13.20
CA GLU A 52 -7.11 -5.96 14.37
C GLU A 52 -8.25 -6.97 14.55
N VAL A 53 -8.63 -7.27 15.80
CA VAL A 53 -9.67 -8.26 16.10
C VAL A 53 -10.61 -7.72 17.16
N GLY A 54 -11.88 -7.56 16.79
CA GLY A 54 -12.93 -7.10 17.66
C GLY A 54 -13.64 -5.83 17.22
N HIS A 55 -14.37 -5.25 18.16
CA HIS A 55 -14.92 -3.91 18.08
C HIS A 55 -13.83 -2.90 18.45
N ILE A 56 -13.23 -2.23 17.46
CA ILE A 56 -11.98 -1.49 17.68
C ILE A 56 -12.14 0.03 17.52
N ARG A 57 -12.79 0.47 16.45
CA ARG A 57 -12.81 1.89 16.05
C ARG A 57 -14.22 2.48 16.13
N ASN A 58 -14.29 3.77 16.46
CA ASN A 58 -15.45 4.66 16.28
C ASN A 58 -16.84 4.16 16.71
N ASN A 59 -16.95 3.25 17.67
CA ASN A 59 -18.22 2.61 18.06
C ASN A 59 -18.93 1.94 16.88
N GLU A 60 -18.15 1.45 15.92
CA GLU A 60 -18.63 0.83 14.71
C GLU A 60 -19.30 -0.52 14.99
N GLN A 61 -20.31 -0.87 14.20
CA GLN A 61 -21.07 -2.11 14.40
C GLN A 61 -20.30 -3.36 13.98
N GLN A 62 -19.31 -3.24 13.09
CA GLN A 62 -18.54 -4.40 12.65
C GLN A 62 -17.56 -4.88 13.71
N TYR A 63 -17.38 -6.19 13.73
CA TYR A 63 -16.36 -6.89 14.49
C TYR A 63 -15.26 -7.33 13.54
N TYR A 64 -14.07 -6.72 13.64
CA TYR A 64 -12.93 -7.12 12.82
C TYR A 64 -12.52 -8.57 13.14
N THR A 65 -12.34 -9.39 12.10
CA THR A 65 -12.04 -10.81 12.22
C THR A 65 -10.59 -11.13 11.89
N ARG A 66 -10.07 -12.22 12.46
CA ARG A 66 -8.72 -12.70 12.16
C ARG A 66 -8.77 -13.75 11.06
N ALA A 67 -7.99 -13.54 9.99
CA ALA A 67 -7.72 -14.56 8.98
C ALA A 67 -8.99 -15.26 8.40
N LYS A 68 -10.10 -14.54 8.33
CA LYS A 68 -11.38 -15.05 7.84
C LYS A 68 -11.52 -14.71 6.35
N LYS A 69 -11.50 -15.74 5.50
CA LYS A 69 -11.54 -15.61 4.03
C LYS A 69 -12.71 -14.75 3.55
N GLU A 70 -13.86 -14.83 4.22
CA GLU A 70 -15.06 -14.10 3.84
C GLU A 70 -14.92 -12.58 4.03
N ASN A 71 -14.06 -12.14 4.96
CA ASN A 71 -13.80 -10.72 5.22
C ASN A 71 -12.52 -10.23 4.55
N VAL A 72 -11.53 -11.10 4.33
CA VAL A 72 -10.25 -10.72 3.75
C VAL A 72 -9.67 -11.83 2.87
N TRP A 73 -9.44 -11.52 1.60
CA TRP A 73 -8.87 -12.47 0.66
C TRP A 73 -8.10 -11.79 -0.45
N VAL A 74 -6.97 -12.37 -0.83
CA VAL A 74 -6.20 -11.97 -1.99
C VAL A 74 -6.48 -12.94 -3.12
N SER A 75 -6.86 -12.39 -4.27
CA SER A 75 -7.04 -13.14 -5.52
C SER A 75 -7.06 -12.18 -6.70
N ASN A 76 -6.71 -12.67 -7.90
CA ASN A 76 -6.78 -11.89 -9.15
C ASN A 76 -5.99 -10.56 -9.09
N GLY A 77 -4.85 -10.55 -8.39
CA GLY A 77 -4.00 -9.36 -8.24
C GLY A 77 -4.57 -8.29 -7.30
N LEU A 78 -5.57 -8.62 -6.48
CA LEU A 78 -6.26 -7.67 -5.61
C LEU A 78 -6.43 -8.22 -4.19
N LEU A 79 -6.26 -7.35 -3.20
CA LEU A 79 -6.76 -7.55 -1.83
C LEU A 79 -8.23 -7.13 -1.76
N SER A 80 -9.11 -8.07 -1.43
CA SER A 80 -10.50 -7.80 -1.12
C SER A 80 -10.71 -7.75 0.39
N ILE A 81 -11.28 -6.65 0.88
CA ILE A 81 -11.74 -6.48 2.26
C ILE A 81 -13.26 -6.29 2.21
N THR A 82 -14.00 -7.16 2.87
CA THR A 82 -15.47 -7.25 2.75
C THR A 82 -16.12 -7.13 4.11
N GLY A 83 -16.94 -6.08 4.27
CA GLY A 83 -17.89 -5.99 5.35
C GLY A 83 -19.09 -6.89 5.08
N ARG A 84 -19.52 -7.68 6.06
CA ARG A 84 -20.62 -8.65 5.95
C ARG A 84 -21.60 -8.45 7.07
N LYS A 85 -22.89 -8.48 6.75
CA LYS A 85 -23.97 -8.57 7.74
C LYS A 85 -24.17 -10.03 8.12
N GLU A 86 -23.75 -10.40 9.32
CA GLU A 86 -23.83 -11.76 9.85
C GLU A 86 -23.77 -11.76 11.37
N ASN A 87 -24.35 -12.80 12.00
CA ASN A 87 -24.19 -13.02 13.43
C ASN A 87 -22.81 -13.62 13.69
N TYR A 88 -21.93 -12.85 14.33
CA TYR A 88 -20.59 -13.28 14.68
C TYR A 88 -20.35 -13.18 16.19
N LYS A 89 -19.72 -14.20 16.79
CA LYS A 89 -19.48 -14.22 18.22
C LYS A 89 -18.44 -13.16 18.60
N ASN A 90 -18.80 -12.29 19.55
CA ASN A 90 -17.83 -11.38 20.16
C ASN A 90 -17.02 -12.15 21.20
N GLU A 91 -15.77 -12.49 20.89
CA GLU A 91 -14.89 -13.21 21.82
C GLU A 91 -14.51 -12.40 23.05
N ASN A 92 -14.64 -11.08 22.98
CA ASN A 92 -14.34 -10.15 24.06
C ASN A 92 -15.57 -9.79 24.91
N TYR A 93 -16.70 -10.46 24.69
CA TYR A 93 -17.93 -10.20 25.45
C TYR A 93 -17.71 -10.34 26.96
N LYS A 94 -18.26 -9.39 27.72
CA LYS A 94 -18.23 -9.36 29.18
C LYS A 94 -19.63 -9.07 29.71
N ASN A 95 -20.19 -10.03 30.45
CA ASN A 95 -21.52 -9.89 31.03
C ASN A 95 -21.62 -8.64 31.91
N GLY A 96 -22.62 -7.80 31.66
CA GLY A 96 -22.85 -6.54 32.39
C GLY A 96 -21.92 -5.37 32.02
N SER A 97 -21.05 -5.51 31.00
CA SER A 97 -20.22 -4.39 30.55
C SER A 97 -21.06 -3.30 29.88
N SER A 98 -20.80 -2.04 30.22
CA SER A 98 -21.34 -0.86 29.51
C SER A 98 -20.46 -0.41 28.33
N ASP A 99 -19.21 -0.88 28.25
CA ASP A 99 -18.33 -0.59 27.11
C ASP A 99 -18.88 -1.26 25.84
N TRP A 100 -19.07 -0.46 24.79
CA TRP A 100 -19.62 -0.89 23.51
C TRP A 100 -18.86 -2.06 22.88
N ARG A 101 -17.56 -2.21 23.18
CA ARG A 101 -16.73 -3.27 22.64
C ARG A 101 -17.07 -4.65 23.21
N TYR A 102 -17.64 -4.69 24.41
CA TYR A 102 -17.78 -5.91 25.19
C TYR A 102 -19.22 -6.19 25.63
N LYS A 103 -20.15 -5.24 25.43
CA LYS A 103 -21.53 -5.33 25.92
C LYS A 103 -22.39 -6.36 25.16
N ASP A 104 -22.13 -6.54 23.87
CA ASP A 104 -22.91 -7.41 23.00
C ASP A 104 -22.18 -8.73 22.77
N SER A 105 -22.83 -9.86 23.03
CA SER A 105 -22.25 -11.20 22.83
C SER A 105 -22.16 -11.61 21.36
N ILE A 106 -22.94 -10.95 20.50
CA ILE A 106 -23.02 -11.19 19.07
C ILE A 106 -22.89 -9.86 18.32
N ALA A 107 -21.87 -9.75 17.48
CA ALA A 107 -21.77 -8.69 16.49
C ALA A 107 -22.67 -9.01 15.29
N GLN A 108 -23.32 -7.98 14.74
CA GLN A 108 -24.23 -8.10 13.59
C GLN A 108 -23.52 -7.90 12.24
N TYR A 109 -22.28 -7.43 12.30
CA TYR A 109 -21.44 -7.19 11.15
C TYR A 109 -20.02 -7.65 11.44
N THR A 110 -19.31 -8.08 10.39
CA THR A 110 -17.86 -8.37 10.41
C THR A 110 -17.18 -7.65 9.27
#